data_AF-A0A1H7Z352-F1
#
_entry.id   AF-A0A1H7Z352-F1
#
_cell.length_a   1.000
_cell.length_b   1.000
_cell.length_c   1.000
_cell.angle_alpha   90.00
_cell.angle_beta   90.00
_cell.angle_gamma   90.00
#
_symmetry.space_group_name_H-M   'P 1'
#
loop_
_entity.id
_entity.type
_entity.pdbx_description
1 polymer ?
#
loop_
_entity_poly.entity_id
_entity_poly.type
_entity_poly.pdbx_seq_one_letter_code
_entity_poly.pdbx_strand_id
1 'polypeptide(L)'
;MSAEPPLRRIRWSQAYRIVPSRFPPVGLFDRIADPKDIDAVMAIESLTNPRLREEMGALRLVPPERRVSGQGTTPIMAAFTHIPPDGSRFSDGHWGVFYAAHSIPTAIEETVFHREAFLAATHEPPMDVQVRCYRTAIAGRFHDIRGGWGAEHDPDSYGASVKLARTLREQGSNGIVYDSARHAGGECIAAFYPDVVAPCVQAEHFIYRWNGTRIEAVLKVTPVERQGLPPRA
;
A
#
# COMPACT_ATOMS: atom_id res chain seq x y z
N MET A 1 -27.55 -15.47 -3.89
CA MET A 1 -26.68 -14.48 -4.56
C MET A 1 -26.22 -13.52 -3.48
N SER A 2 -24.92 -13.39 -3.22
CA SER A 2 -24.47 -12.34 -2.28
C SER A 2 -24.73 -11.01 -2.96
N ALA A 3 -25.47 -10.11 -2.31
CA ALA A 3 -25.84 -8.82 -2.87
C ALA A 3 -24.57 -7.96 -3.01
N GLU A 4 -24.28 -7.42 -4.18
CA GLU A 4 -23.10 -6.57 -4.43
C GLU A 4 -23.04 -5.37 -3.46
N PRO A 5 -21.85 -5.00 -2.90
CA PRO A 5 -21.79 -3.88 -1.96
C PRO A 5 -22.15 -2.56 -2.63
N PRO A 6 -22.80 -1.63 -1.90
CA PRO A 6 -23.20 -0.36 -2.48
C PRO A 6 -21.99 0.46 -2.92
N LEU A 7 -22.07 1.02 -4.13
CA LEU A 7 -21.02 1.88 -4.67
C LEU A 7 -21.17 3.32 -4.14
N ARG A 8 -20.19 3.78 -3.37
CA ARG A 8 -20.19 5.12 -2.73
C ARG A 8 -19.09 6.02 -3.30
N ARG A 9 -19.36 7.33 -3.35
CA ARG A 9 -18.36 8.33 -3.68
C ARG A 9 -17.52 8.61 -2.44
N ILE A 10 -16.22 8.29 -2.50
CA ILE A 10 -15.27 8.55 -1.44
C ILE A 10 -14.41 9.75 -1.82
N ARG A 11 -14.13 10.59 -0.82
CA ARG A 11 -13.24 11.75 -0.92
C ARG A 11 -12.46 11.88 0.39
N TRP A 12 -11.39 11.12 0.50
CA TRP A 12 -10.45 11.25 1.61
C TRP A 12 -9.40 12.28 1.22
N SER A 13 -9.44 13.45 1.87
CA SER A 13 -8.38 14.47 1.72
C SER A 13 -7.06 14.03 2.34
N GLN A 14 -7.11 13.03 3.23
CA GLN A 14 -5.95 12.40 3.84
C GLN A 14 -6.17 10.89 3.94
N ALA A 15 -5.19 10.13 3.47
CA ALA A 15 -5.07 8.69 3.65
C ALA A 15 -3.60 8.35 3.89
N TYR A 16 -3.34 7.30 4.67
CA TYR A 16 -2.02 6.99 5.20
C TYR A 16 -1.61 5.57 4.82
N ARG A 17 -0.41 5.45 4.23
CA ARG A 17 0.20 4.16 3.88
C ARG A 17 1.55 4.07 4.56
N ILE A 18 1.76 3.04 5.38
CA ILE A 18 3.04 2.78 6.04
C ILE A 18 3.74 1.61 5.34
N VAL A 19 5.03 1.78 5.02
CA VAL A 19 5.86 0.75 4.38
C VAL A 19 7.24 0.66 5.05
N PRO A 20 7.94 -0.48 4.96
CA PRO A 20 9.35 -0.55 5.38
C PRO A 20 10.22 0.58 4.80
N SER A 21 11.06 1.21 5.62
CA SER A 21 11.94 2.30 5.16
C SER A 21 13.08 1.84 4.23
N ARG A 22 13.32 0.53 4.12
CA ARG A 22 14.24 -0.08 3.13
C ARG A 22 13.79 0.15 1.69
N PHE A 23 12.51 0.48 1.47
CA PHE A 23 12.04 0.87 0.15
C PHE A 23 12.55 2.28 -0.20
N PRO A 24 13.23 2.45 -1.36
CA PRO A 24 13.76 3.75 -1.75
C PRO A 24 12.62 4.78 -1.80
N PRO A 25 12.80 5.97 -1.20
CA PRO A 25 11.74 6.99 -1.13
C PRO A 25 11.43 7.61 -2.49
N VAL A 26 12.41 7.59 -3.40
CA VAL A 26 12.30 8.04 -4.79
C VAL A 26 12.76 6.88 -5.66
N GLY A 27 11.93 6.53 -6.65
CA GLY A 27 12.16 5.41 -7.55
C GLY A 27 12.05 5.79 -9.01
N LEU A 28 11.99 4.77 -9.87
CA LEU A 28 11.94 4.95 -11.32
C LEU A 28 10.71 5.76 -11.75
N PHE A 29 9.54 5.46 -11.18
CA PHE A 29 8.27 6.09 -11.56
C PHE A 29 8.21 7.58 -11.25
N ASP A 30 8.96 8.07 -10.25
CA ASP A 30 9.03 9.49 -9.92
C ASP A 30 9.77 10.32 -11.00
N ARG A 31 10.69 9.69 -11.72
CA ARG A 31 11.59 10.35 -12.69
C ARG A 31 11.01 10.37 -14.10
N ILE A 32 9.91 9.65 -14.34
CA ILE A 32 9.28 9.55 -15.66
C ILE A 32 8.26 10.68 -15.81
N ALA A 33 8.45 11.51 -16.84
CA ALA A 33 7.65 12.70 -17.09
C ALA A 33 6.24 12.38 -17.61
N ASP A 34 6.10 11.45 -18.57
CA ASP A 34 4.81 11.01 -19.12
C ASP A 34 4.58 9.52 -18.80
N PRO A 35 3.41 9.12 -18.25
CA PRO A 35 3.08 7.72 -18.00
C PRO A 35 3.20 6.81 -19.24
N LYS A 36 3.04 7.35 -20.45
CA LYS A 36 3.21 6.60 -21.71
C LYS A 36 4.66 6.12 -21.92
N ASP A 37 5.63 6.83 -21.34
CA ASP A 37 7.05 6.51 -21.49
C ASP A 37 7.50 5.41 -20.52
N ILE A 38 6.64 4.97 -19.58
CA ILE A 38 6.99 3.96 -18.58
C ILE A 38 7.53 2.69 -19.23
N ASP A 39 6.86 2.18 -20.27
CA ASP A 39 7.27 0.93 -20.92
C ASP A 39 8.65 1.05 -21.58
N ALA A 40 8.92 2.19 -22.24
CA ALA A 40 10.19 2.44 -22.91
C ALA A 40 11.35 2.59 -21.91
N VAL A 41 11.15 3.40 -20.86
CA VAL A 41 12.15 3.64 -19.83
C VAL A 41 12.44 2.37 -19.02
N MET A 42 11.40 1.62 -18.62
CA MET A 42 11.58 0.35 -17.92
C MET A 42 12.32 -0.68 -18.78
N ALA A 43 12.02 -0.77 -20.08
CA ALA A 43 12.71 -1.69 -20.98
C ALA A 43 14.23 -1.45 -20.96
N ILE A 44 14.66 -0.18 -21.02
CA ILE A 44 16.09 0.19 -20.99
C ILE A 44 16.72 -0.13 -19.63
N GLU A 45 16.11 0.32 -18.54
CA GLU A 45 16.65 0.15 -17.18
C GLU A 45 16.71 -1.35 -16.76
N SER A 46 15.76 -2.17 -17.22
CA SER A 46 15.69 -3.61 -16.92
C SER A 46 16.79 -4.46 -17.57
N LEU A 47 17.47 -3.93 -18.60
CA LEU A 47 18.63 -4.60 -19.21
C LEU A 47 19.76 -4.79 -18.19
N THR A 48 19.91 -3.81 -17.29
CA THR A 48 21.00 -3.77 -16.32
C THR A 48 20.57 -4.12 -14.90
N ASN A 49 19.25 -4.10 -14.60
CA ASN A 49 18.73 -4.35 -13.27
C ASN A 49 17.74 -5.53 -13.25
N PRO A 50 18.14 -6.71 -12.75
CA PRO A 50 17.28 -7.89 -12.63
C PRO A 50 15.97 -7.63 -11.87
N ARG A 51 16.01 -6.78 -10.86
CA ARG A 51 14.83 -6.40 -10.04
C ARG A 51 13.77 -5.67 -10.87
N LEU A 52 14.20 -4.84 -11.83
CA LEU A 52 13.28 -4.12 -12.71
C LEU A 52 12.62 -5.04 -13.75
N ARG A 53 13.21 -6.20 -14.07
CA ARG A 53 12.56 -7.18 -14.97
C ARG A 53 11.33 -7.82 -14.34
N GLU A 54 11.39 -8.15 -13.06
CA GLU A 54 10.22 -8.67 -12.32
C GLU A 54 9.12 -7.60 -12.20
N GLU A 55 9.51 -6.36 -11.87
CA GLU A 55 8.56 -5.23 -11.83
C GLU A 55 7.89 -4.97 -13.19
N MET A 56 8.61 -5.14 -14.31
CA MET A 56 8.03 -5.03 -15.66
C MET A 56 6.96 -6.09 -15.93
N GLY A 57 7.16 -7.32 -15.44
CA GLY A 57 6.17 -8.38 -15.57
C GLY A 57 4.87 -8.01 -14.85
N ALA A 58 5.00 -7.55 -13.60
CA ALA A 58 3.86 -7.13 -12.78
C ALA A 58 3.20 -5.84 -13.30
N LEU A 59 3.95 -4.92 -13.91
CA LEU A 59 3.39 -3.71 -14.51
C LEU A 59 2.32 -4.01 -15.57
N ARG A 60 2.45 -5.13 -16.29
CA ARG A 60 1.45 -5.58 -17.29
C ARG A 60 0.08 -5.86 -16.68
N LEU A 61 0.00 -6.06 -15.36
CA LEU A 61 -1.26 -6.25 -14.62
C LEU A 61 -2.00 -4.92 -14.37
N VAL A 62 -1.35 -3.78 -14.61
CA VAL A 62 -1.93 -2.45 -14.57
C VAL A 62 -2.22 -1.98 -16.00
N PRO A 63 -3.50 -1.69 -16.33
CA PRO A 63 -3.85 -1.15 -17.65
C PRO A 63 -3.07 0.15 -17.93
N PRO A 64 -2.48 0.33 -19.12
CA PRO A 64 -1.66 1.50 -19.45
C PRO A 64 -2.29 2.84 -19.09
N GLU A 65 -3.58 3.00 -19.37
CA GLU A 65 -4.38 4.20 -19.10
C GLU A 65 -4.63 4.48 -17.61
N ARG A 66 -4.38 3.49 -16.74
CA ARG A 66 -4.52 3.60 -15.27
C ARG A 66 -3.18 3.76 -14.55
N ARG A 67 -2.06 3.79 -15.29
CA ARG A 67 -0.72 3.97 -14.73
C ARG A 67 -0.46 5.44 -14.42
N VAL A 68 0.39 5.69 -13.42
CA VAL A 68 0.77 7.04 -12.99
C VAL A 68 2.29 7.16 -12.95
N SER A 69 2.79 8.37 -13.19
CA SER A 69 4.21 8.73 -13.08
C SER A 69 4.37 10.15 -12.53
N GLY A 70 5.62 10.53 -12.23
CA GLY A 70 5.97 11.82 -11.64
C GLY A 70 6.11 11.76 -10.12
N GLN A 71 6.54 12.87 -9.52
CA GLN A 71 6.90 12.92 -8.10
C GLN A 71 5.79 12.40 -7.18
N GLY A 72 6.12 11.44 -6.32
CA GLY A 72 5.22 10.84 -5.33
C GLY A 72 4.50 9.58 -5.84
N THR A 73 4.78 9.10 -7.05
CA THR A 73 4.07 7.94 -7.63
C THR A 73 4.74 6.60 -7.38
N THR A 74 6.04 6.56 -7.08
CA THR A 74 6.72 5.28 -6.73
C THR A 74 6.03 4.49 -5.62
N PRO A 75 5.64 5.06 -4.47
CA PRO A 75 4.95 4.27 -3.43
C PRO A 75 3.56 3.78 -3.86
N ILE A 76 2.97 4.39 -4.89
CA ILE A 76 1.71 3.95 -5.50
C ILE A 76 1.99 2.77 -6.41
N MET A 77 2.83 2.96 -7.43
CA MET A 77 3.16 1.94 -8.43
C MET A 77 3.80 0.70 -7.79
N ALA A 78 4.60 0.86 -6.74
CA ALA A 78 5.17 -0.26 -5.99
C ALA A 78 4.10 -1.21 -5.41
N ALA A 79 2.91 -0.72 -5.04
CA ALA A 79 1.81 -1.57 -4.57
C ALA A 79 1.25 -2.50 -5.67
N PHE A 80 1.51 -2.15 -6.94
CA PHE A 80 1.07 -2.89 -8.12
C PHE A 80 2.17 -3.71 -8.79
N THR A 81 3.44 -3.36 -8.55
CA THR A 81 4.59 -4.07 -9.13
C THR A 81 5.31 -5.01 -8.17
N HIS A 82 5.14 -4.84 -6.85
CA HIS A 82 5.72 -5.71 -5.81
C HIS A 82 4.60 -6.48 -5.10
N ILE A 83 3.98 -7.41 -5.82
CA ILE A 83 2.82 -8.14 -5.33
C ILE A 83 3.29 -9.26 -4.39
N PRO A 84 2.79 -9.33 -3.14
CA PRO A 84 3.10 -10.44 -2.24
C PRO A 84 2.57 -11.76 -2.83
N PRO A 85 3.40 -12.81 -2.97
CA PRO A 85 2.97 -14.08 -3.55
C PRO A 85 1.91 -14.79 -2.71
N ASP A 86 1.91 -14.59 -1.39
CA ASP A 86 0.88 -15.13 -0.48
C ASP A 86 -0.42 -14.29 -0.48
N GLY A 87 -0.46 -13.22 -1.27
CA GLY A 87 -1.61 -12.33 -1.36
C GLY A 87 -1.75 -11.34 -0.21
N SER A 88 -2.98 -10.83 -0.04
CA SER A 88 -3.41 -9.85 0.95
C SER A 88 -4.93 -9.95 1.14
N ARG A 89 -5.54 -9.13 2.01
CA ARG A 89 -6.98 -9.20 2.29
C ARG A 89 -7.86 -9.19 1.03
N PHE A 90 -7.51 -8.41 0.02
CA PHE A 90 -8.27 -8.27 -1.24
C PHE A 90 -7.46 -8.67 -2.48
N SER A 91 -6.48 -9.56 -2.34
CA SER A 91 -5.75 -10.15 -3.47
C SER A 91 -5.20 -11.52 -3.10
N ASP A 92 -5.24 -12.48 -4.03
CA ASP A 92 -4.58 -13.78 -3.88
C ASP A 92 -3.14 -13.81 -4.43
N GLY A 93 -2.55 -12.64 -4.67
CA GLY A 93 -1.18 -12.52 -5.20
C GLY A 93 -1.10 -12.39 -6.73
N HIS A 94 -2.22 -12.50 -7.45
CA HIS A 94 -2.23 -12.30 -8.92
C HIS A 94 -2.40 -10.84 -9.36
N TRP A 95 -2.75 -9.94 -8.45
CA TRP A 95 -2.81 -8.49 -8.71
C TRP A 95 -2.37 -7.69 -7.49
N GLY A 96 -1.83 -6.50 -7.72
CA GLY A 96 -1.50 -5.59 -6.63
C GLY A 96 -2.68 -4.74 -6.17
N VAL A 97 -2.59 -4.29 -4.93
CA VAL A 97 -3.62 -3.49 -4.27
C VAL A 97 -2.92 -2.41 -3.46
N PHE A 98 -3.34 -1.16 -3.67
CA PHE A 98 -2.88 -0.06 -2.83
C PHE A 98 -3.77 0.04 -1.59
N TYR A 99 -3.17 -0.26 -0.44
CA TYR A 99 -3.80 -0.12 0.87
C TYR A 99 -3.43 1.20 1.52
N ALA A 100 -4.43 1.89 2.08
CA ALA A 100 -4.26 3.04 2.95
C ALA A 100 -5.36 3.10 4.01
N ALA A 101 -5.03 3.63 5.18
CA ALA A 101 -5.99 3.89 6.24
C ALA A 101 -6.40 5.36 6.28
N HIS A 102 -7.58 5.66 6.81
CA HIS A 102 -8.08 7.03 6.93
C HIS A 102 -7.35 7.85 8.01
N SER A 103 -6.70 7.19 8.97
CA SER A 103 -5.96 7.82 10.06
C SER A 103 -4.61 7.14 10.31
N ILE A 104 -3.67 7.88 10.91
CA ILE A 104 -2.36 7.34 11.28
C ILE A 104 -2.48 6.18 12.29
N PRO A 105 -3.28 6.26 13.38
CA PRO A 105 -3.44 5.14 14.31
C PRO A 105 -3.92 3.86 13.61
N THR A 106 -4.91 3.94 12.73
CA THR A 106 -5.36 2.77 11.95
C THR A 106 -4.25 2.21 11.06
N ALA A 107 -3.49 3.08 10.37
CA ALA A 107 -2.36 2.64 9.55
C ALA A 107 -1.28 1.93 10.38
N ILE A 108 -1.05 2.38 11.62
CA ILE A 108 -0.11 1.74 12.54
C ILE A 108 -0.60 0.33 12.89
N GLU A 109 -1.82 0.18 13.41
CA GLU A 109 -2.34 -1.14 13.83
C GLU A 109 -2.38 -2.16 12.69
N GLU A 110 -2.83 -1.76 11.50
CA GLU A 110 -2.83 -2.61 10.31
C GLU A 110 -1.41 -3.09 9.94
N THR A 111 -0.42 -2.18 9.99
CA THR A 111 0.95 -2.52 9.62
C THR A 111 1.73 -3.21 10.74
N VAL A 112 1.37 -3.00 12.00
CA VAL A 112 1.88 -3.76 13.16
C VAL A 112 1.49 -5.22 12.99
N PHE A 113 0.20 -5.52 12.79
CA PHE A 113 -0.29 -6.89 12.60
C PHE A 113 0.49 -7.64 11.51
N HIS A 114 0.61 -7.04 10.32
CA HIS A 114 1.34 -7.66 9.22
C HIS A 114 2.83 -7.78 9.47
N ARG A 115 3.43 -6.82 10.20
CA ARG A 115 4.85 -6.88 10.53
C ARG A 115 5.15 -7.96 11.55
N GLU A 116 4.34 -8.09 12.59
CA GLU A 116 4.48 -9.15 13.59
C GLU A 116 4.37 -10.52 12.94
N ALA A 117 3.37 -10.74 12.09
CA ALA A 117 3.21 -11.99 11.35
C ALA A 117 4.45 -12.33 10.51
N PHE A 118 5.01 -11.34 9.80
CA PHE A 118 6.23 -11.51 9.01
C PHE A 118 7.46 -11.86 9.86
N LEU A 119 7.70 -11.11 10.95
CA LEU A 119 8.87 -11.31 11.82
C LEU A 119 8.77 -12.64 12.61
N ALA A 120 7.56 -13.02 13.02
CA ALA A 120 7.31 -14.28 13.69
C ALA A 120 7.55 -15.48 12.75
N ALA A 121 7.14 -15.38 11.49
CA ALA A 121 7.30 -16.46 10.51
C ALA A 121 8.78 -16.84 10.28
N THR A 122 9.72 -15.88 10.43
CA THR A 122 11.16 -16.13 10.29
C THR A 122 11.90 -16.19 11.63
N HIS A 123 11.19 -16.16 12.77
CA HIS A 123 11.77 -16.19 14.12
C HIS A 123 12.82 -15.09 14.35
N GLU A 124 12.55 -13.87 13.86
CA GLU A 124 13.51 -12.77 14.00
C GLU A 124 13.78 -12.44 15.47
N PRO A 125 15.05 -12.18 15.85
CA PRO A 125 15.40 -11.73 17.20
C PRO A 125 14.85 -10.31 17.46
N PRO A 126 14.87 -9.84 18.72
CA PRO A 126 14.50 -8.47 19.06
C PRO A 126 15.22 -7.44 18.17
N MET A 127 14.47 -6.52 17.57
CA MET A 127 15.02 -5.53 16.64
C MET A 127 14.12 -4.29 16.50
N ASP A 128 14.72 -3.20 16.03
CA ASP A 128 13.99 -1.99 15.63
C ASP A 128 13.75 -2.02 14.11
N VAL A 129 12.48 -1.96 13.71
CA VAL A 129 12.07 -1.91 12.30
C VAL A 129 11.70 -0.48 11.93
N GLN A 130 12.49 0.13 11.05
CA GLN A 130 12.18 1.45 10.51
C GLN A 130 11.10 1.37 9.43
N VAL A 131 10.06 2.18 9.59
CA VAL A 131 8.94 2.29 8.65
C VAL A 131 8.63 3.75 8.34
N ARG A 132 8.25 4.01 7.10
CA ARG A 132 7.91 5.35 6.60
C ARG A 132 6.41 5.42 6.35
N CYS A 133 5.81 6.53 6.75
CA CYS A 133 4.44 6.88 6.45
C CYS A 133 4.38 7.82 5.25
N TYR A 134 3.53 7.48 4.29
CA TYR A 134 3.11 8.36 3.22
C TYR A 134 1.70 8.86 3.48
N ARG A 135 1.48 10.14 3.21
CA ARG A 135 0.16 10.76 3.17
C ARG A 135 -0.24 11.00 1.71
N THR A 136 -1.48 10.69 1.38
CA THR A 136 -2.08 10.92 0.06
C THR A 136 -3.53 11.38 0.20
N ALA A 137 -4.20 11.66 -0.92
CA ALA A 137 -5.64 11.82 -1.03
C ALA A 137 -6.19 10.72 -1.94
N ILE A 138 -7.41 10.26 -1.65
CA ILE A 138 -8.09 9.23 -2.44
C ILE A 138 -9.48 9.74 -2.78
N ALA A 139 -9.81 9.76 -4.06
CA ALA A 139 -11.10 10.20 -4.54
C ALA A 139 -11.60 9.30 -5.68
N GLY A 140 -12.85 8.86 -5.60
CA GLY A 140 -13.41 7.97 -6.61
C GLY A 140 -14.72 7.34 -6.16
N ARG A 141 -15.18 6.34 -6.91
CA ARG A 141 -16.30 5.47 -6.50
C ARG A 141 -15.75 4.12 -6.07
N PHE A 142 -16.02 3.72 -4.83
CA PHE A 142 -15.55 2.49 -4.22
C PHE A 142 -16.74 1.71 -3.66
N HIS A 143 -16.67 0.38 -3.70
CA HIS A 143 -17.68 -0.45 -3.03
C HIS A 143 -17.48 -0.34 -1.53
N ASP A 144 -18.56 -0.03 -0.82
CA ASP A 144 -18.54 0.25 0.60
C ASP A 144 -19.04 -0.97 1.37
N ILE A 145 -18.14 -1.62 2.09
CA ILE A 145 -18.46 -2.77 2.92
C ILE A 145 -18.48 -2.43 4.42
N ARG A 146 -18.23 -1.17 4.80
CA ARG A 146 -18.22 -0.74 6.20
C ARG A 146 -19.56 -0.99 6.89
N GLY A 147 -19.53 -1.32 8.17
CA GLY A 147 -20.69 -1.61 9.00
C GLY A 147 -21.42 -2.91 8.63
N GLY A 148 -20.82 -3.78 7.81
CA GLY A 148 -21.42 -5.01 7.33
C GLY A 148 -20.39 -6.01 6.81
N TRP A 149 -20.82 -6.96 5.98
CA TRP A 149 -19.91 -7.87 5.26
C TRP A 149 -18.97 -8.64 6.19
N GLY A 150 -19.54 -9.30 7.20
CA GLY A 150 -18.77 -9.91 8.30
C GLY A 150 -17.77 -10.98 7.84
N ALA A 151 -18.09 -11.72 6.76
CA ALA A 151 -17.18 -12.73 6.21
C ALA A 151 -15.94 -12.08 5.56
N GLU A 152 -16.12 -10.94 4.89
CA GLU A 152 -15.03 -10.19 4.25
C GLU A 152 -14.18 -9.39 5.26
N HIS A 153 -14.73 -9.13 6.45
CA HIS A 153 -14.02 -8.57 7.59
C HIS A 153 -13.42 -9.61 8.53
N ASP A 154 -13.47 -10.90 8.18
CA ASP A 154 -12.87 -11.96 9.00
C ASP A 154 -11.41 -11.62 9.32
N PRO A 155 -11.03 -11.57 10.61
CA PRO A 155 -9.69 -11.17 11.01
C PRO A 155 -8.64 -12.23 10.64
N ASP A 156 -9.00 -13.50 10.52
CA ASP A 156 -8.05 -14.60 10.39
C ASP A 156 -8.14 -15.29 9.02
N SER A 157 -9.18 -15.00 8.23
CA SER A 157 -9.38 -15.54 6.89
C SER A 157 -9.61 -14.45 5.84
N TYR A 158 -8.88 -14.51 4.73
CA TYR A 158 -9.08 -13.62 3.58
C TYR A 158 -9.90 -14.25 2.45
N GLY A 159 -10.44 -15.47 2.64
CA GLY A 159 -11.11 -16.20 1.56
C GLY A 159 -12.31 -15.46 0.96
N ALA A 160 -13.19 -14.93 1.82
CA ALA A 160 -14.38 -14.20 1.36
C ALA A 160 -14.03 -12.84 0.74
N SER A 161 -13.11 -12.09 1.35
CA SER A 161 -12.68 -10.77 0.86
C SER A 161 -11.93 -10.86 -0.46
N VAL A 162 -11.07 -11.86 -0.65
CA VAL A 162 -10.40 -12.14 -1.93
C VAL A 162 -11.41 -12.49 -3.00
N LYS A 163 -12.40 -13.36 -2.69
CA LYS A 163 -13.46 -13.74 -3.63
C LYS A 163 -14.27 -12.51 -4.08
N LEU A 164 -14.68 -11.67 -3.14
CA LEU A 164 -15.38 -10.42 -3.44
C LEU A 164 -14.51 -9.49 -4.31
N ALA A 165 -13.26 -9.26 -3.91
CA ALA A 165 -12.34 -8.38 -4.64
C ALA A 165 -12.10 -8.82 -6.08
N ARG A 166 -11.95 -10.13 -6.32
CA ARG A 166 -11.83 -10.71 -7.65
C ARG A 166 -13.04 -10.35 -8.52
N THR A 167 -14.26 -10.62 -8.03
CA THR A 167 -15.50 -10.29 -8.75
C THR A 167 -15.60 -8.79 -9.05
N LEU A 168 -15.36 -7.94 -8.06
CA LEU A 168 -15.44 -6.48 -8.25
C LEU A 168 -14.37 -5.96 -9.23
N ARG A 169 -13.16 -6.52 -9.21
CA ARG A 169 -12.09 -6.15 -10.13
C ARG A 169 -12.40 -6.59 -11.56
N GLU A 170 -12.95 -7.79 -11.75
CA GLU A 170 -13.44 -8.27 -13.07
C GLU A 170 -14.54 -7.36 -13.64
N GLN A 171 -15.31 -6.69 -12.77
CA GLN A 171 -16.33 -5.70 -13.13
C GLN A 171 -15.77 -4.27 -13.32
N GLY A 172 -14.45 -4.06 -13.17
CA GLY A 172 -13.80 -2.76 -13.35
C GLY A 172 -13.94 -1.79 -12.16
N SER A 173 -14.27 -2.28 -10.97
CA SER A 173 -14.32 -1.47 -9.75
C SER A 173 -12.98 -0.80 -9.44
N ASN A 174 -13.02 0.42 -8.90
CA ASN A 174 -11.81 1.10 -8.42
C ASN A 174 -11.26 0.52 -7.12
N GLY A 175 -12.06 -0.26 -6.37
CA GLY A 175 -11.66 -0.80 -5.09
C GLY A 175 -12.78 -0.88 -4.06
N ILE A 176 -12.37 -1.07 -2.81
CA ILE A 176 -13.24 -1.30 -1.66
C ILE A 176 -12.84 -0.34 -0.53
N VAL A 177 -13.83 0.26 0.13
CA VAL A 177 -13.67 0.93 1.44
C VAL A 177 -14.27 0.02 2.51
N TYR A 178 -13.53 -0.19 3.60
CA TYR A 178 -13.80 -1.23 4.58
C TYR A 178 -13.40 -0.82 5.99
N ASP A 179 -13.94 -1.49 7.00
CA ASP A 179 -13.53 -1.29 8.39
C ASP A 179 -12.23 -2.03 8.66
N SER A 180 -11.33 -1.41 9.42
CA SER A 180 -10.11 -2.07 9.88
C SER A 180 -10.47 -3.25 10.78
N ALA A 181 -9.92 -4.43 10.46
CA ALA A 181 -10.04 -5.62 11.29
C ALA A 181 -9.05 -5.60 12.48
N ARG A 182 -8.24 -4.54 12.59
CA ARG A 182 -7.15 -4.38 13.58
C ARG A 182 -7.36 -3.21 14.52
N HIS A 183 -8.10 -2.20 14.09
CA HIS A 183 -8.37 -1.00 14.87
C HIS A 183 -9.87 -0.71 14.90
N ALA A 184 -10.49 -0.83 16.07
CA ALA A 184 -11.91 -0.58 16.25
C ALA A 184 -12.29 0.85 15.84
N GLY A 185 -13.26 0.98 14.93
CA GLY A 185 -13.66 2.27 14.35
C GLY A 185 -12.68 2.85 13.33
N GLY A 186 -11.60 2.12 13.00
CA GLY A 186 -10.68 2.47 11.94
C GLY A 186 -11.27 2.15 10.57
N GLU A 187 -10.98 3.00 9.58
CA GLU A 187 -11.43 2.81 8.20
C GLU A 187 -10.23 2.68 7.27
N CYS A 188 -10.34 1.80 6.28
CA CYS A 188 -9.31 1.52 5.29
C CYS A 188 -9.88 1.51 3.86
N ILE A 189 -8.99 1.72 2.90
CA ILE A 189 -9.26 1.57 1.47
C ILE A 189 -8.27 0.58 0.86
N ALA A 190 -8.80 -0.25 -0.03
CA ALA A 190 -8.08 -1.10 -0.95
C ALA A 190 -8.37 -0.63 -2.39
N ALA A 191 -7.44 0.12 -2.98
CA ALA A 191 -7.56 0.59 -4.37
C ALA A 191 -6.96 -0.43 -5.35
N PHE A 192 -7.72 -0.75 -6.39
CA PHE A 192 -7.34 -1.73 -7.41
C PHE A 192 -6.58 -1.12 -8.59
N TYR A 193 -6.52 0.21 -8.68
CA TYR A 193 -5.79 0.93 -9.72
C TYR A 193 -5.00 2.12 -9.15
N PRO A 194 -3.86 2.49 -9.77
CA PRO A 194 -3.03 3.61 -9.30
C PRO A 194 -3.67 4.99 -9.42
N ASP A 195 -4.42 5.23 -10.50
CA ASP A 195 -4.96 6.55 -10.88
C ASP A 195 -6.06 7.11 -9.96
N VAL A 196 -6.58 6.30 -9.01
CA VAL A 196 -7.51 6.77 -7.98
C VAL A 196 -6.81 7.26 -6.70
N VAL A 197 -5.47 7.19 -6.68
CA VAL A 197 -4.62 7.61 -5.57
C VAL A 197 -3.81 8.82 -6.02
N ALA A 198 -3.91 9.92 -5.27
CA ALA A 198 -3.08 11.09 -5.55
C ALA A 198 -1.60 10.81 -5.25
N PRO A 199 -0.65 11.56 -5.85
CA PRO A 199 0.76 11.43 -5.52
C PRO A 199 1.03 11.50 -4.01
N CYS A 200 1.83 10.55 -3.51
CA CYS A 200 2.16 10.44 -2.10
C CYS A 200 3.19 11.49 -1.69
N VAL A 201 2.98 12.07 -0.52
CA VAL A 201 3.95 12.92 0.17
C VAL A 201 4.46 12.16 1.39
N GLN A 202 5.77 12.13 1.60
CA GLN A 202 6.32 11.56 2.83
C GLN A 202 5.85 12.39 4.02
N ALA A 203 5.26 11.71 5.01
CA ALA A 203 4.81 12.29 6.25
C ALA A 203 5.75 11.86 7.39
N GLU A 204 5.28 11.00 8.28
CA GLU A 204 6.00 10.58 9.48
C GLU A 204 6.98 9.43 9.22
N HIS A 205 7.95 9.27 10.10
CA HIS A 205 8.82 8.09 10.18
C HIS A 205 8.63 7.46 11.56
N PHE A 206 8.40 6.15 11.59
CA PHE A 206 8.25 5.39 12.83
C PHE A 206 9.33 4.30 12.96
N ILE A 207 9.59 3.92 14.20
CA ILE A 207 10.32 2.70 14.56
C ILE A 207 9.34 1.78 15.27
N TYR A 208 9.17 0.57 14.75
CA TYR A 208 8.44 -0.50 15.41
C TYR A 208 9.46 -1.35 16.17
N ARG A 209 9.36 -1.36 17.50
CA ARG A 209 10.26 -2.14 18.36
C ARG A 209 9.70 -3.54 18.55
N TRP A 210 10.31 -4.50 17.86
CA TRP A 210 10.00 -5.91 17.96
C TRP A 210 10.83 -6.54 19.08
N ASN A 211 10.18 -7.30 19.97
CA ASN A 211 10.86 -7.94 21.11
C ASN A 211 11.12 -9.45 20.93
N GLY A 212 11.00 -9.97 19.70
CA GLY A 212 11.06 -11.41 19.42
C GLY A 212 9.69 -12.09 19.38
N THR A 213 8.62 -11.44 19.84
CA THR A 213 7.25 -12.01 19.86
C THR A 213 6.15 -11.05 19.43
N ARG A 214 6.29 -9.76 19.74
CA ARG A 214 5.37 -8.69 19.33
C ARG A 214 6.10 -7.36 19.18
N ILE A 215 5.49 -6.42 18.48
CA ILE A 215 5.87 -5.02 18.50
C ILE A 215 5.39 -4.44 19.83
N GLU A 216 6.32 -4.21 20.75
CA GLU A 216 6.01 -3.71 22.09
C GLU A 216 5.89 -2.19 22.16
N ALA A 217 6.45 -1.48 21.17
CA ALA A 217 6.38 -0.03 21.10
C ALA A 217 6.47 0.48 19.66
N VAL A 218 5.76 1.58 19.40
CA VAL A 218 5.88 2.37 18.18
C VAL A 218 6.42 3.76 18.54
N LEU A 219 7.61 4.08 18.03
CA LEU A 219 8.27 5.36 18.29
C LEU A 219 8.17 6.25 17.06
N LYS A 220 7.86 7.54 17.26
CA LYS A 220 7.93 8.55 16.21
C LYS A 220 9.36 9.10 16.12
N VAL A 221 9.96 9.04 14.95
CA VAL A 221 11.30 9.59 14.68
C VAL A 221 11.17 11.04 14.26
N THR A 222 11.86 11.93 14.97
CA THR A 222 11.93 13.35 14.63
C THR A 222 13.36 13.70 14.24
N PRO A 223 13.59 14.30 13.05
CA PRO A 223 14.93 14.71 12.65
C PRO A 223 15.45 15.81 13.58
N VAL A 224 16.75 15.76 13.88
CA VAL A 224 17.46 16.83 14.59
C VAL A 224 18.33 17.57 13.59
N GLU A 225 18.13 18.88 13.46
CA GLU A 225 18.95 19.72 12.60
C GLU A 225 20.36 19.83 13.17
N ARG A 226 21.37 19.68 12.30
CA ARG A 226 22.77 19.89 12.64
C ARG A 226 23.28 21.10 11.89
N GLN A 227 23.77 22.10 12.63
CA GLN A 227 24.39 23.29 12.06
C GLN A 227 25.68 22.91 11.30
N GLY A 228 25.92 23.57 10.16
CA GLY A 228 27.14 23.39 9.38
C GLY A 228 27.13 22.23 8.38
N LEU A 229 26.01 21.51 8.21
CA LEU A 229 25.86 20.58 7.10
C LEU A 229 25.48 21.34 5.81
N PRO A 230 26.03 20.95 4.64
CA PRO A 230 25.57 21.49 3.37
C PRO A 230 24.07 21.17 3.19
N PRO A 231 23.29 22.05 2.53
CA PRO A 231 21.88 21.80 2.26
C PRO A 231 21.72 20.45 1.53
N ARG A 232 20.66 19.71 1.86
CA ARG A 232 20.34 18.45 1.17
C ARG A 232 20.20 18.71 -0.32
N ALA A 233 20.98 17.98 -1.13
CA ALA A 233 20.87 17.95 -2.59
C ALA A 233 19.57 17.30 -3.05
#